data_AF-A0A8C2HCM8-F1
#
_entry.id   AF-A0A8C2HCM8-F1
#
_cell.length_a   1.000
_cell.length_b   1.000
_cell.length_c   1.000
_cell.angle_alpha   90.00
_cell.angle_beta   90.00
_cell.angle_gamma   90.00
#
_symmetry.space_group_name_H-M   'P 1'
#
loop_
_entity.id
_entity.type
_entity.pdbx_description
1 polymer ?
#
loop_
_entity_poly.entity_id
_entity_poly.type
_entity_poly.pdbx_seq_one_letter_code
_entity_poly.pdbx_strand_id
1 'polypeptide(L)'
;MFSDVIAPKETLLCAPGSEEPLFDRQQLSYSGCSERFRLGERSFSRQYAHIYATRLMQMRDILNDRAAHKWGEKPLDCRGLNWKATSTHPSL
;
A
#
# COMPACT_ATOMS: atom_id res chain seq x y z
N MET A 1 -1.66 21.86 -18.28
CA MET A 1 -1.88 22.41 -16.92
C MET A 1 -3.24 23.08 -16.86
N PHE A 2 -3.77 23.37 -15.67
CA PHE A 2 -5.08 24.05 -15.52
C PHE A 2 -5.14 25.39 -16.29
N SER A 3 -4.01 26.08 -16.41
CA SER A 3 -3.81 27.30 -17.20
C SER A 3 -4.06 27.16 -18.70
N ASP A 4 -3.88 25.96 -19.27
CA ASP A 4 -3.97 25.76 -20.73
C ASP A 4 -5.42 25.49 -21.18
N VAL A 5 -6.30 25.18 -20.20
CA VAL A 5 -7.70 24.82 -20.41
C VAL A 5 -8.63 26.02 -20.22
N ILE A 6 -8.18 27.06 -19.51
CA ILE A 6 -8.97 28.25 -19.24
C ILE A 6 -8.69 29.30 -20.29
N ALA A 7 -9.72 29.69 -21.04
CA ALA A 7 -9.75 30.97 -21.74
C ALA A 7 -10.32 32.03 -20.77
N PRO A 8 -9.52 33.00 -20.28
CA PRO A 8 -10.02 34.06 -19.43
C PRO A 8 -11.07 34.88 -20.19
N LYS A 9 -12.26 35.04 -19.62
CA LYS A 9 -13.25 36.01 -20.11
C LYS A 9 -13.07 37.30 -19.31
N GLU A 10 -12.69 38.38 -19.98
CA GLU A 10 -12.52 39.69 -19.35
C GLU A 10 -13.88 40.38 -19.15
N THR A 11 -14.56 40.07 -18.05
CA THR A 11 -15.92 40.59 -17.77
C THR A 11 -15.98 41.60 -16.62
N LEU A 12 -14.89 41.82 -15.89
CA LEU A 12 -14.89 42.55 -14.61
C LEU A 12 -14.54 44.05 -14.73
N LEU A 13 -14.04 44.51 -15.88
CA LEU A 13 -13.70 45.92 -16.14
C LEU A 13 -14.81 46.63 -16.92
N CYS A 14 -16.07 46.49 -16.49
CA CYS A 14 -17.25 47.07 -17.12
C CYS A 14 -18.23 47.60 -16.06
N ALA A 15 -19.22 48.39 -16.49
CA ALA A 15 -20.33 48.80 -15.61
C ALA A 15 -21.07 47.55 -15.08
N PRO A 16 -21.61 47.57 -13.85
CA PRO A 16 -22.26 46.41 -13.27
C PRO A 16 -23.42 45.94 -14.15
N GLY A 17 -23.30 44.72 -14.69
CA GLY A 17 -24.35 44.05 -15.45
C GLY A 17 -25.32 43.32 -14.52
N SER A 18 -26.55 43.06 -15.00
CA SER A 18 -27.59 42.32 -14.27
C SER A 18 -27.31 40.81 -14.17
N GLU A 19 -26.41 40.28 -15.00
CA GLU A 19 -26.20 38.84 -15.17
C GLU A 19 -24.91 38.40 -14.47
N GLU A 20 -25.04 37.58 -13.43
CA GLU A 20 -23.90 36.95 -12.74
C GLU A 20 -23.59 35.58 -13.38
N PRO A 21 -22.32 35.26 -13.68
CA PRO A 21 -21.97 33.98 -14.28
C PRO A 21 -22.14 32.85 -13.27
N LEU A 22 -23.08 31.95 -13.56
CA LEU A 22 -23.29 30.71 -12.80
C LEU A 22 -22.46 29.57 -13.40
N PHE A 23 -21.75 28.84 -12.55
CA PHE A 23 -20.97 27.67 -12.95
C PHE A 23 -21.38 26.46 -12.13
N ASP A 24 -21.70 25.36 -12.81
CA ASP A 24 -21.99 24.10 -12.15
C ASP A 24 -20.70 23.40 -11.72
N ARG A 25 -20.71 22.89 -10.49
CA ARG A 25 -19.59 22.11 -9.96
C ARG A 25 -19.63 20.71 -10.55
N GLN A 26 -18.59 20.34 -11.30
CA GLN A 26 -18.42 18.97 -11.77
C GLN A 26 -18.27 18.01 -10.59
N GLN A 27 -19.14 17.00 -10.53
CA GLN A 27 -18.99 15.87 -9.62
C GLN A 27 -18.31 14.71 -10.35
N LEU A 28 -17.30 14.14 -9.70
CA LEU A 28 -16.58 12.97 -10.21
C LEU A 28 -16.92 11.76 -9.35
N SER A 29 -16.92 10.58 -9.98
CA SER A 29 -17.05 9.31 -9.27
C SER A 29 -15.81 9.09 -8.40
N TYR A 30 -15.95 9.30 -7.09
CA TYR A 30 -14.91 9.03 -6.11
C TYR A 30 -15.32 7.88 -5.19
N SER A 31 -14.42 6.91 -5.01
CA SER A 31 -14.57 5.81 -4.06
C SER A 31 -13.40 5.80 -3.08
N GLY A 32 -13.67 5.82 -1.78
CA GLY A 32 -12.65 5.70 -0.75
C GLY A 32 -12.15 4.26 -0.59
N CYS A 33 -10.85 4.02 -0.80
CA CYS A 33 -10.22 2.70 -0.64
C CYS A 33 -9.62 2.47 0.77
N SER A 34 -10.01 3.29 1.75
CA SER A 34 -9.40 3.32 3.09
C SER A 34 -10.01 2.34 4.10
N GLU A 35 -11.01 1.53 3.69
CA GLU A 35 -11.73 0.62 4.58
C GLU A 35 -10.80 -0.34 5.33
N ARG A 36 -9.74 -0.82 4.66
CA ARG A 36 -8.74 -1.73 5.26
C ARG A 36 -7.97 -1.12 6.43
N PHE A 37 -8.01 0.20 6.61
CA PHE A 37 -7.35 0.92 7.69
C PHE A 37 -8.33 1.35 8.79
N ARG A 38 -9.64 1.14 8.58
CA ARG A 38 -10.64 1.36 9.63
C ARG A 38 -10.53 0.23 10.64
N LEU A 39 -10.19 0.57 11.88
CA LEU A 39 -10.16 -0.37 12.99
C LEU A 39 -11.55 -0.41 13.61
N GLY A 40 -12.15 -1.61 13.67
CA GLY A 40 -13.37 -1.86 14.44
C GLY A 40 -13.04 -2.01 15.93
N GLU A 41 -13.21 -3.22 16.47
CA GLU A 41 -12.90 -3.50 17.87
C GLU A 41 -11.39 -3.56 18.14
N ARG A 42 -10.93 -2.86 19.18
CA ARG A 42 -9.51 -2.71 19.50
C ARG A 42 -9.12 -3.58 20.69
N SER A 43 -8.38 -4.65 20.42
CA SER A 43 -7.87 -5.59 21.43
C SER A 43 -6.38 -5.37 21.68
N PHE A 44 -5.98 -4.99 22.89
CA PHE A 44 -4.59 -4.72 23.27
C PHE A 44 -3.87 -5.92 23.93
N SER A 45 -4.58 -7.01 24.19
CA SER A 45 -4.04 -8.23 24.81
C SER A 45 -3.24 -9.13 23.85
N ARG A 46 -3.10 -8.76 22.57
CA ARG A 46 -2.44 -9.58 21.54
C ARG A 46 -0.93 -9.30 21.50
N GLN A 47 -0.13 -10.35 21.30
CA GLN A 47 1.32 -10.22 21.12
C GLN A 47 1.68 -9.78 19.68
N TYR A 48 2.75 -8.99 19.55
CA TYR A 48 3.23 -8.52 18.24
C TYR A 48 3.75 -9.63 17.33
N ALA A 49 4.07 -10.82 17.87
CA ALA A 49 4.55 -11.97 17.11
C ALA A 49 3.63 -12.33 15.92
N HIS A 50 2.30 -12.20 16.10
CA HIS A 50 1.32 -12.50 15.06
C HIS A 50 1.43 -11.58 13.82
N ILE A 51 1.86 -10.33 14.01
CA ILE A 51 2.05 -9.38 12.90
C ILE A 51 3.20 -9.85 12.02
N TYR A 52 4.31 -10.27 12.63
CA TYR A 52 5.50 -10.73 11.90
C TYR A 52 5.26 -12.07 11.21
N ALA A 53 4.61 -13.01 11.89
CA ALA A 53 4.24 -14.29 11.28
C ALA A 53 3.38 -14.09 10.03
N THR A 54 2.35 -13.25 10.12
CA THR A 54 1.46 -12.94 8.99
C THR A 54 2.22 -12.28 7.85
N ARG A 55 3.07 -11.29 8.15
CA ARG A 55 3.90 -10.61 7.13
C ARG A 55 4.81 -11.57 6.40
N LEU A 56 5.47 -12.48 7.13
CA LEU A 56 6.36 -13.47 6.54
C LEU A 56 5.59 -14.43 5.62
N MET A 57 4.44 -14.94 6.06
CA MET A 57 3.61 -15.84 5.24
C MET A 57 3.11 -15.16 3.98
N GLN A 58 2.61 -13.92 4.07
CA GLN A 58 2.09 -13.18 2.91
C GLN A 58 3.19 -12.83 1.89
N MET A 59 4.41 -12.55 2.35
CA MET A 59 5.50 -12.12 1.47
C MET A 59 6.32 -13.28 0.91
N ARG A 60 6.30 -14.46 1.54
CA ARG A 60 7.14 -15.62 1.17
C ARG A 60 7.04 -15.94 -0.32
N ASP A 61 5.82 -16.11 -0.82
CA ASP A 61 5.61 -16.59 -2.18
C ASP A 61 5.99 -15.52 -3.20
N ILE A 62 5.60 -14.27 -2.93
CA ILE A 62 5.96 -13.10 -3.76
C ILE A 62 7.48 -12.95 -3.89
N LEU A 63 8.21 -13.15 -2.79
CA LEU A 63 9.66 -13.04 -2.79
C LEU A 63 10.33 -14.23 -3.48
N ASN A 64 9.80 -15.43 -3.32
CA ASN A 64 10.28 -16.63 -4.01
C ASN A 64 10.15 -16.47 -5.53
N ASP A 65 8.99 -16.02 -6.01
CA ASP A 65 8.74 -15.81 -7.43
C ASP A 65 9.70 -14.77 -8.02
N ARG A 66 9.90 -13.65 -7.30
CA ARG A 66 10.84 -12.61 -7.71
C ARG A 66 12.29 -13.09 -7.67
N ALA A 67 12.65 -13.91 -6.69
CA ALA A 67 13.99 -14.47 -6.56
C ALA A 67 14.28 -15.45 -7.70
N ALA A 68 13.33 -16.34 -8.02
CA ALA A 68 13.43 -17.26 -9.15
C ALA A 68 13.57 -16.51 -10.48
N HIS A 69 12.78 -15.45 -10.68
CA HIS A 69 12.90 -14.61 -11.88
C HIS A 69 14.25 -13.89 -11.97
N LYS A 70 14.79 -13.40 -10.85
CA LYS A 70 16.03 -12.61 -10.83
C LYS A 70 17.30 -13.44 -10.88
N TRP A 71 17.31 -14.61 -10.24
CA TRP A 71 18.50 -15.43 -10.03
C TRP A 71 18.40 -16.85 -10.62
N GLY A 72 17.27 -17.21 -11.26
CA GLY A 72 17.01 -18.53 -11.84
C GLY A 72 16.37 -19.51 -10.84
N GLU A 73 15.92 -20.67 -11.33
CA GLU A 73 15.22 -21.74 -10.56
C GLU A 73 16.08 -22.48 -9.52
N LYS A 74 17.04 -21.82 -8.89
CA LYS A 74 17.67 -22.38 -7.69
C LYS A 74 16.85 -21.92 -6.48
N PRO A 75 16.06 -22.81 -5.84
CA PRO A 75 15.34 -22.43 -4.65
C PRO A 75 16.38 -22.13 -3.57
N LEU A 76 16.52 -20.87 -3.17
CA LEU A 76 17.17 -20.47 -1.93
C LEU A 76 16.28 -20.84 -0.73
N ASP A 77 15.68 -22.04 -0.73
CA ASP A 77 14.93 -22.54 0.42
C ASP A 77 15.91 -23.24 1.36
N CYS A 78 16.63 -22.45 2.14
CA CYS A 78 17.53 -22.95 3.17
C CYS A 78 16.80 -23.68 4.31
N ARG A 79 15.45 -23.72 4.31
CA ARG A 79 14.66 -24.47 5.32
C ARG A 79 14.84 -25.98 5.26
N GLY A 80 15.45 -26.51 4.19
CA GLY A 80 15.86 -27.91 4.08
C GLY A 80 17.23 -28.23 4.67
N LEU A 81 18.03 -27.24 5.11
CA LEU A 81 19.26 -27.51 5.85
C LEU A 81 18.89 -27.91 7.26
N ASN A 82 18.78 -29.23 7.44
CA ASN A 82 18.65 -29.93 8.70
C ASN A 82 19.68 -29.37 9.69
N TRP A 83 19.22 -28.48 10.58
CA TRP A 83 20.08 -27.76 11.52
C TRP A 83 20.67 -28.66 12.60
N LYS A 84 20.52 -30.00 12.53
CA LYS A 84 20.98 -31.01 13.51
C LYS A 84 22.17 -30.47 14.28
N ALA A 85 21.84 -29.84 15.40
CA ALA A 85 22.83 -29.23 16.25
C ALA A 85 23.72 -30.37 16.70
N THR A 86 25.00 -30.23 16.40
CA THR A 86 26.05 -30.95 17.09
C THR A 86 26.00 -30.52 18.57
N SER A 87 25.09 -31.11 19.34
CA SER A 87 25.19 -31.14 20.80
C SER A 87 26.20 -32.23 21.14
N THR A 88 27.47 -31.97 20.86
CA THR A 88 28.55 -32.70 21.51
C THR A 88 28.62 -32.18 22.94
N HIS A 89 27.86 -32.80 23.84
CA HIS A 89 28.11 -32.72 25.27
C HIS A 89 29.55 -33.20 25.52
N PRO A 90 30.41 -32.43 26.20
CA PRO A 90 31.48 -33.03 26.98
C PRO A 90 30.84 -33.53 28.26
N SER A 91 30.72 -34.85 28.35
CA SER A 91 30.54 -35.60 29.59
C SER A 91 31.66 -35.27 30.59
N LEU A 92 31.26 -35.28 31.87
CA LEU A 92 32.00 -35.13 33.13
C LEU A 92 33.48 -35.57 33.11
#